data_AF-A0A4R0Y5L8-F1
#
_entry.id   AF-A0A4R0Y5L8-F1
#
_cell.length_a   1.000
_cell.length_b   1.000
_cell.length_c   1.000
_cell.angle_alpha   90.00
_cell.angle_beta   90.00
_cell.angle_gamma   90.00
#
_symmetry.space_group_name_H-M   'P 1'
#
loop_
_entity.id
_entity.type
_entity.pdbx_description
1 polymer ?
#
loop_
_entity_poly.entity_id
_entity_poly.type
_entity_poly.pdbx_seq_one_letter_code
_entity_poly.pdbx_strand_id
1 'polypeptide(L)'
;MKKLILLVNLVITIVLSGCSVIPMKNSISFQINDHLKGQEVVYKNNWPECSNLTMTPDWIIKQKYITSYSRCKVSPEGYIPEKIIIEYAPWLTYEEQIKKGYGVPEELRYADGEEAAKKRLAIMAAQQEGIAKIPATAWKRIILTPPQEVDKYKYQVPEGKGNRSRGKEIHYLISLNPDGSYDIKTKLYWVSKYHKFWN
;
A
#
# COMPACT_ATOMS: atom_id res chain seq x y z
N MET A 1 7.48 15.70 83.46
CA MET A 1 8.03 14.62 82.60
C MET A 1 6.91 13.66 82.23
N LYS A 2 6.40 13.73 80.99
CA LYS A 2 5.69 12.64 80.29
C LYS A 2 5.73 13.00 78.79
N LYS A 3 6.34 12.11 78.02
CA LYS A 3 6.59 12.23 76.57
C LYS A 3 5.26 12.20 75.82
N LEU A 4 5.11 13.06 74.81
CA LEU A 4 4.12 12.86 73.76
C LEU A 4 4.81 13.01 72.40
N ILE A 5 4.94 11.87 71.73
CA ILE A 5 5.40 11.70 70.35
C ILE A 5 4.15 11.69 69.48
N LEU A 6 4.09 12.51 68.43
CA LEU A 6 3.21 12.33 67.26
C LEU A 6 3.82 13.10 66.09
N LEU A 7 4.55 12.40 65.21
CA LEU A 7 4.07 11.78 63.96
C LEU A 7 4.04 12.77 62.78
N VAL A 8 5.14 12.64 62.02
CA VAL A 8 5.44 13.06 60.66
C VAL A 8 4.21 13.14 59.74
N ASN A 9 3.88 14.36 59.29
CA ASN A 9 3.05 14.57 58.10
C ASN A 9 3.95 14.70 56.88
N LEU A 10 4.40 13.56 56.34
CA LEU A 10 4.99 13.49 55.01
C LEU A 10 3.82 13.41 54.03
N VAL A 11 3.40 14.54 53.49
CA VAL A 11 2.46 14.57 52.36
C VAL A 11 3.19 13.98 51.17
N ILE A 12 2.96 12.69 50.93
CA ILE A 12 3.35 12.02 49.68
C ILE A 12 2.52 12.67 48.59
N THR A 13 3.09 13.66 47.90
CA THR A 13 2.57 14.13 46.62
C THR A 13 2.76 12.97 45.66
N ILE A 14 1.72 12.16 45.47
CA ILE A 14 1.64 11.20 44.37
C ILE A 14 1.68 12.06 43.11
N VAL A 15 2.86 12.18 42.51
CA VAL A 15 2.99 12.58 41.12
C VAL A 15 2.23 11.50 40.36
N LEU A 16 0.98 11.82 39.99
CA LEU A 16 0.29 11.15 38.90
C LEU A 16 1.22 11.33 37.69
N SER A 17 2.12 10.37 37.50
CA SER A 17 2.72 10.11 36.21
C SER A 17 1.53 9.85 35.29
N GLY A 18 1.07 10.90 34.63
CA GLY A 18 0.05 10.79 33.60
C GLY A 18 0.51 9.65 32.71
N CYS A 19 -0.32 8.60 32.61
CA CYS A 19 -0.07 7.47 31.73
C CYS A 19 0.38 8.07 30.40
N SER A 20 1.68 7.99 30.11
CA SER A 20 2.20 8.37 28.81
C SER A 20 1.57 7.35 27.88
N VAL A 21 0.47 7.72 27.24
CA VAL A 21 -0.16 6.88 26.24
C VAL A 21 0.84 6.87 25.11
N ILE A 22 1.78 5.93 25.13
CA ILE A 22 2.74 5.75 24.04
C ILE A 22 1.87 5.63 22.79
N PRO A 23 1.97 6.55 21.81
CA PRO A 23 1.14 6.51 20.63
C PRO A 23 1.32 5.16 19.97
N MET A 24 0.22 4.46 19.71
CA MET A 24 0.27 3.19 19.01
C MET A 24 0.97 3.38 17.67
N LYS A 25 1.85 2.43 17.32
CA LYS A 25 2.50 2.41 15.99
C LYS A 25 1.44 2.45 14.90
N ASN A 26 1.72 3.18 13.83
CA ASN A 26 0.86 3.24 12.65
C ASN A 26 1.57 2.55 11.49
N SER A 27 0.81 1.86 10.65
CA SER A 27 1.28 1.31 9.38
C SER A 27 0.39 1.80 8.26
N ILE A 28 0.93 1.88 7.05
CA ILE A 28 0.22 2.38 5.87
C ILE A 28 0.06 1.26 4.85
N SER A 29 -1.13 1.17 4.28
CA SER A 29 -1.37 0.37 3.09
C SER A 29 -2.35 1.07 2.16
N PHE A 30 -2.33 0.72 0.89
CA PHE A 30 -3.30 1.21 -0.09
C PHE A 30 -3.72 0.10 -1.05
N GLN A 31 -4.94 0.22 -1.54
CA GLN A 31 -5.50 -0.58 -2.62
C GLN A 31 -6.21 0.35 -3.60
N ILE A 32 -6.00 0.10 -4.89
CA ILE A 32 -6.58 0.82 -5.99
C ILE A 32 -7.53 -0.13 -6.69
N ASN A 33 -8.81 0.26 -6.79
CA ASN A 33 -9.80 -0.40 -7.61
C ASN A 33 -9.78 0.31 -8.98
N ASP A 34 -9.20 -0.35 -9.96
CA ASP A 34 -8.57 0.31 -11.11
C ASP A 34 -9.10 -0.09 -12.48
N HIS A 35 -10.17 -0.88 -12.52
CA HIS A 35 -10.83 -1.20 -13.78
C HIS A 35 -11.57 0.03 -14.31
N LEU A 36 -10.95 0.73 -15.28
CA LEU A 36 -11.64 1.72 -16.11
C LEU A 36 -12.51 0.98 -17.13
N LYS A 37 -13.68 1.52 -17.46
CA LYS A 37 -14.64 0.86 -18.36
C LYS A 37 -13.98 0.54 -19.71
N GLY A 38 -13.65 -0.74 -19.93
CA GLY A 38 -13.04 -1.22 -21.16
C GLY A 38 -11.56 -0.89 -21.33
N GLN A 39 -10.83 -0.53 -20.27
CA GLN A 39 -9.37 -0.29 -20.31
C GLN A 39 -8.71 -0.81 -19.03
N GLU A 40 -7.55 -1.44 -19.18
CA GLU A 40 -6.67 -1.74 -18.06
C GLU A 40 -5.99 -0.45 -17.56
N VAL A 41 -5.41 -0.48 -16.38
CA VAL A 41 -4.62 0.63 -15.84
C VAL A 41 -3.19 0.19 -15.60
N VAL A 42 -2.26 1.11 -15.85
CA VAL A 42 -0.84 0.92 -15.57
C VAL A 42 -0.35 1.97 -14.60
N TYR A 43 0.57 1.59 -13.72
CA TYR A 43 1.20 2.49 -12.76
C TYR A 43 2.68 2.65 -13.03
N LYS A 44 3.26 3.80 -12.68
CA LYS A 44 4.71 3.89 -12.51
C LYS A 44 5.11 3.20 -11.21
N ASN A 45 6.22 2.47 -11.25
CA ASN A 45 6.79 1.84 -10.08
C ASN A 45 7.66 2.82 -9.29
N ASN A 46 7.01 3.80 -8.67
CA ASN A 46 7.61 4.78 -7.76
C ASN A 46 7.04 4.64 -6.34
N TRP A 47 6.43 3.48 -6.06
CA TRP A 47 5.81 3.20 -4.77
C TRP A 47 6.89 2.99 -3.69
N PRO A 48 6.55 3.20 -2.41
CA PRO A 48 7.37 2.72 -1.32
C PRO A 48 7.58 1.21 -1.40
N GLU A 49 8.54 0.68 -0.65
CA GLU A 49 8.72 -0.76 -0.55
C GLU A 49 7.41 -1.45 -0.10
N CYS A 50 6.93 -2.43 -0.87
CA CYS A 50 5.66 -3.10 -0.63
C CYS A 50 5.87 -4.52 -0.11
N SER A 51 5.59 -4.74 1.18
CA SER A 51 5.81 -6.03 1.85
C SER A 51 4.96 -7.19 1.30
N ASN A 52 3.81 -6.91 0.68
CA ASN A 52 2.96 -7.91 0.03
C ASN A 52 3.57 -8.44 -1.28
N LEU A 53 4.60 -7.79 -1.82
CA LEU A 53 5.30 -8.24 -3.02
C LEU A 53 6.52 -9.13 -2.72
N THR A 54 6.77 -9.49 -1.45
CA THR A 54 7.98 -10.23 -1.03
C THR A 54 8.12 -11.64 -1.62
N MET A 55 7.05 -12.24 -2.16
CA MET A 55 7.09 -13.53 -2.87
C MET A 55 7.08 -13.38 -4.39
N THR A 56 6.98 -12.15 -4.89
CA THR A 56 7.05 -11.84 -6.30
C THR A 56 8.52 -11.88 -6.74
N PRO A 57 8.86 -12.49 -7.89
CA PRO A 57 10.20 -12.43 -8.43
C PRO A 57 10.74 -11.00 -8.55
N ASP A 58 11.98 -10.78 -8.14
CA ASP A 58 12.66 -9.47 -8.14
C ASP A 58 12.56 -8.73 -9.47
N TRP A 59 12.65 -9.46 -10.59
CA TRP A 59 12.60 -8.87 -11.92
C TRP A 59 11.21 -8.31 -12.27
N ILE A 60 10.14 -8.79 -11.63
CA ILE A 60 8.78 -8.22 -11.72
C ILE A 60 8.67 -7.00 -10.80
N ILE A 61 9.20 -7.10 -9.57
CA ILE A 61 9.20 -6.00 -8.61
C ILE A 61 9.99 -4.79 -9.13
N LYS A 62 11.06 -5.02 -9.90
CA LYS A 62 11.93 -3.97 -10.44
C LYS A 62 11.49 -3.42 -11.79
N GLN A 63 10.34 -3.85 -12.32
CA GLN A 63 9.80 -3.28 -13.55
C GLN A 63 9.52 -1.79 -13.37
N LYS A 64 9.75 -0.99 -14.40
CA LYS A 64 9.52 0.46 -14.34
C LYS A 64 8.02 0.78 -14.24
N TYR A 65 7.18 -0.07 -14.80
CA TYR A 65 5.74 0.07 -14.81
C TYR A 65 5.06 -1.20 -14.29
N ILE A 66 3.98 -1.00 -13.55
CA ILE A 66 3.22 -2.05 -12.87
C ILE A 66 1.90 -2.24 -13.61
N THR A 67 1.61 -3.47 -14.01
CA THR A 67 0.34 -3.88 -14.67
C THR A 67 -0.38 -5.01 -13.93
N SER A 68 0.25 -5.60 -12.91
CA SER A 68 -0.20 -6.84 -12.28
C SER A 68 -0.61 -6.69 -10.81
N TYR A 69 -0.42 -5.51 -10.22
CA TYR A 69 -0.81 -5.25 -8.85
C TYR A 69 -1.26 -3.79 -8.67
N SER A 70 -2.28 -3.63 -7.83
CA SER A 70 -2.93 -2.36 -7.54
C SER A 70 -2.92 -2.04 -6.04
N ARG A 71 -2.09 -2.74 -5.27
CA ARG A 71 -2.08 -2.67 -3.80
C ARG A 71 -0.68 -2.77 -3.22
N CYS A 72 -0.45 -2.07 -2.11
CA CYS A 72 0.82 -2.03 -1.42
C CYS A 72 0.61 -1.95 0.10
N LYS A 73 1.34 -2.77 0.85
CA LYS A 73 1.54 -2.59 2.28
C LYS A 73 2.95 -2.07 2.53
N VAL A 74 3.05 -0.82 2.94
CA VAL A 74 4.32 -0.11 3.09
C VAL A 74 5.21 -0.85 4.10
N SER A 75 6.45 -1.07 3.68
CA SER A 75 7.53 -1.70 4.43
C SER A 75 8.57 -0.63 4.82
N PRO A 76 9.19 -0.73 6.01
CA PRO A 76 8.86 -1.66 7.08
C PRO A 76 7.57 -1.29 7.85
N GLU A 77 6.99 -2.25 8.58
CA GLU A 77 5.86 -1.98 9.49
C GLU A 77 6.22 -0.89 10.51
N GLY A 78 5.35 0.10 10.69
CA GLY A 78 5.64 1.27 11.52
C GLY A 78 6.22 2.47 10.77
N TYR A 79 6.68 2.28 9.51
CA TYR A 79 7.15 3.39 8.68
C TYR A 79 5.98 4.17 8.08
N ILE A 80 6.04 5.50 8.21
CA ILE A 80 5.06 6.44 7.67
C ILE A 80 5.77 7.31 6.63
N PRO A 81 5.54 7.09 5.32
CA PRO A 81 6.05 7.97 4.28
C PRO A 81 5.45 9.37 4.42
N GLU A 82 6.23 10.41 4.11
CA GLU A 82 5.71 11.79 4.10
C GLU A 82 4.60 11.95 3.04
N LYS A 83 4.83 11.38 1.86
CA LYS A 83 3.90 11.33 0.73
C LYS A 83 4.00 9.99 0.02
N ILE A 84 2.90 9.57 -0.58
CA ILE A 84 2.88 8.47 -1.54
C ILE A 84 2.30 9.05 -2.84
N ILE A 85 3.09 8.98 -3.91
CA ILE A 85 2.70 9.48 -5.22
C ILE A 85 2.37 8.26 -6.07
N ILE A 86 1.11 8.16 -6.50
CA ILE A 86 0.66 7.11 -7.42
C ILE A 86 0.44 7.77 -8.77
N GLU A 87 1.28 7.44 -9.74
CA GLU A 87 1.12 7.89 -11.12
C GLU A 87 0.55 6.75 -11.95
N TYR A 88 -0.56 7.01 -12.64
CA TYR A 88 -1.29 6.00 -13.40
C TYR A 88 -1.74 6.54 -14.75
N ALA A 89 -1.95 5.65 -15.71
CA ALA A 89 -2.51 5.98 -17.01
C ALA A 89 -3.45 4.85 -17.47
N PRO A 90 -4.47 5.15 -18.30
CA PRO A 90 -5.20 4.12 -19.02
C PRO A 90 -4.25 3.35 -19.94
N TRP A 91 -4.46 2.06 -20.02
CA TRP A 91 -3.75 1.14 -20.87
C TRP A 91 -4.69 0.43 -21.84
N LEU A 92 -4.12 -0.42 -22.68
CA LEU A 92 -4.84 -1.22 -23.65
C LEU A 92 -5.63 -2.34 -22.97
N THR A 93 -6.78 -2.71 -23.54
CA THR A 93 -7.44 -3.96 -23.16
C THR A 93 -6.51 -5.15 -23.38
N TYR A 94 -6.72 -6.25 -22.66
CA TYR A 94 -5.91 -7.44 -22.84
C TYR A 94 -5.90 -7.97 -24.30
N GLU A 95 -7.04 -7.90 -24.98
CA GLU A 95 -7.14 -8.28 -26.40
C GLU A 95 -6.28 -7.38 -27.31
N GLU A 96 -6.29 -6.07 -27.09
CA GLU A 96 -5.45 -5.13 -27.82
C GLU A 96 -3.97 -5.32 -27.50
N GLN A 97 -3.64 -5.68 -26.25
CA GLN A 97 -2.28 -6.04 -25.84
C GLN A 97 -1.80 -7.25 -26.63
N ILE A 98 -2.60 -8.32 -26.75
CA ILE A 98 -2.24 -9.50 -27.57
C ILE A 98 -2.01 -9.10 -29.02
N LYS A 99 -2.95 -8.33 -29.63
CA LYS A 99 -2.84 -7.87 -31.02
C LYS A 99 -1.57 -7.05 -31.29
N LYS A 100 -1.10 -6.29 -30.30
CA LYS A 100 0.11 -5.45 -30.39
C LYS A 100 1.39 -6.14 -29.89
N GLY A 101 1.32 -7.40 -29.47
CA GLY A 101 2.48 -8.16 -28.97
C GLY A 101 2.91 -7.78 -27.54
N TYR A 102 2.03 -7.15 -26.77
CA TYR A 102 2.25 -6.76 -25.36
C TYR A 102 1.57 -7.71 -24.36
N GLY A 103 0.62 -8.53 -24.81
CA GLY A 103 -0.10 -9.50 -23.99
C GLY A 103 0.40 -10.91 -24.26
N VAL A 104 0.46 -11.75 -23.22
CA VAL A 104 0.83 -13.17 -23.34
C VAL A 104 -0.39 -13.96 -23.80
N PRO A 105 -0.43 -14.54 -25.01
CA PRO A 105 -1.56 -15.34 -25.44
C PRO A 105 -1.81 -16.52 -24.49
N GLU A 106 -3.06 -16.99 -24.42
CA GLU A 106 -3.46 -18.05 -23.50
C GLU A 106 -2.66 -19.34 -23.70
N GLU A 107 -2.38 -19.68 -24.96
CA GLU A 107 -1.61 -20.86 -25.36
C GLU A 107 -0.17 -20.77 -24.84
N LEU A 108 0.38 -19.56 -24.79
CA LEU A 108 1.73 -19.31 -24.27
C LEU A 108 1.74 -19.17 -22.74
N ARG A 109 0.62 -18.82 -22.11
CA ARG A 109 0.53 -18.62 -20.66
C ARG A 109 0.85 -19.90 -19.90
N TYR A 110 0.38 -21.04 -20.39
CA TYR A 110 0.57 -22.35 -19.77
C TYR A 110 1.57 -23.25 -20.49
N ALA A 111 2.19 -22.77 -21.57
CA ALA A 111 3.22 -23.53 -22.25
C ALA A 111 4.47 -23.69 -21.37
N ASP A 112 4.96 -24.92 -21.28
CA ASP A 112 6.19 -25.24 -20.57
C ASP A 112 7.42 -25.18 -21.48
N GLY A 113 8.60 -25.15 -20.87
CA GLY A 113 9.88 -25.17 -21.57
C GLY A 113 10.55 -23.80 -21.72
N GLU A 114 11.85 -23.84 -21.98
CA GLU A 114 12.72 -22.67 -22.05
C GLU A 114 12.27 -21.68 -23.13
N GLU A 115 11.83 -22.18 -24.29
CA GLU A 115 11.38 -21.36 -25.40
C GLU A 115 10.09 -20.58 -25.05
N ALA A 116 9.14 -21.23 -24.38
CA ALA A 116 7.93 -20.56 -23.89
C ALA A 116 8.26 -19.47 -22.86
N ALA A 117 9.20 -19.74 -21.95
CA ALA A 117 9.68 -18.76 -20.98
C ALA A 117 10.35 -17.55 -21.66
N LYS A 118 11.22 -17.78 -22.65
CA LYS A 118 11.86 -16.70 -23.44
C LYS A 118 10.82 -15.83 -24.14
N LYS A 119 9.82 -16.42 -24.78
CA LYS A 119 8.74 -15.67 -25.44
C LYS A 119 7.93 -14.82 -24.45
N ARG A 120 7.59 -15.37 -23.27
CA ARG A 120 6.91 -14.60 -22.21
C ARG A 120 7.73 -13.40 -21.75
N LEU A 121 9.04 -13.59 -21.53
CA LEU A 121 9.94 -12.50 -21.14
C LEU A 121 10.07 -11.43 -22.23
N ALA A 122 10.15 -11.83 -23.51
CA ALA A 122 10.20 -10.88 -24.63
C ALA A 122 8.91 -10.05 -24.73
N ILE A 123 7.74 -10.67 -24.54
CA ILE A 123 6.44 -9.97 -24.51
C ILE A 123 6.39 -8.99 -23.34
N MET A 124 6.84 -9.38 -22.15
CA MET A 124 6.89 -8.49 -20.99
C MET A 124 7.83 -7.29 -21.22
N ALA A 125 8.99 -7.50 -21.87
CA ALA A 125 9.87 -6.40 -22.25
C ALA A 125 9.20 -5.46 -23.25
N ALA A 126 8.55 -6.01 -24.29
CA ALA A 126 7.80 -5.24 -25.26
C ALA A 126 6.64 -4.45 -24.61
N GLN A 127 5.96 -5.03 -23.62
CA GLN A 127 4.92 -4.35 -22.84
C GLN A 127 5.50 -3.12 -22.11
N GLN A 128 6.64 -3.25 -21.43
CA GLN A 128 7.30 -2.13 -20.75
C GLN A 128 7.72 -1.02 -21.73
N GLU A 129 8.23 -1.37 -22.90
CA GLU A 129 8.55 -0.41 -23.97
C GLU A 129 7.30 0.27 -24.55
N GLY A 130 6.21 -0.48 -24.71
CA GLY A 130 4.91 0.04 -25.14
C GLY A 130 4.37 1.06 -24.15
N ILE A 131 4.41 0.74 -22.85
CA ILE A 131 3.98 1.65 -21.78
C ILE A 131 4.87 2.90 -21.74
N ALA A 132 6.17 2.77 -22.00
CA ALA A 132 7.08 3.92 -22.04
C ALA A 132 6.72 4.95 -23.12
N LYS A 133 5.94 4.56 -24.14
CA LYS A 133 5.47 5.44 -25.22
C LYS A 133 4.15 6.15 -24.90
N ILE A 134 3.51 5.85 -23.76
CA ILE A 134 2.30 6.58 -23.32
C ILE A 134 2.65 8.08 -23.17
N PRO A 135 1.90 8.99 -23.82
CA PRO A 135 2.15 10.42 -23.72
C PRO A 135 2.13 10.91 -22.29
N ALA A 136 3.03 11.84 -21.94
CA ALA A 136 3.10 12.43 -20.60
C ALA A 136 1.75 13.01 -20.12
N THR A 137 0.94 13.53 -21.05
CA THR A 137 -0.38 14.11 -20.78
C THR A 137 -1.45 13.09 -20.38
N ALA A 138 -1.25 11.80 -20.67
CA ALA A 138 -2.17 10.74 -20.27
C ALA A 138 -1.95 10.28 -18.82
N TRP A 139 -0.79 10.59 -18.23
CA TRP A 139 -0.48 10.22 -16.87
C TRP A 139 -1.17 11.15 -15.88
N LYS A 140 -1.94 10.54 -14.98
CA LYS A 140 -2.62 11.17 -13.85
C LYS A 140 -1.86 10.87 -12.56
N ARG A 141 -2.08 11.70 -11.55
CA ARG A 141 -1.40 11.61 -10.26
C ARG A 141 -2.39 11.64 -9.11
N ILE A 142 -2.22 10.72 -8.17
CA ILE A 142 -2.84 10.74 -6.85
C ILE A 142 -1.72 10.98 -5.83
N ILE A 143 -1.97 11.89 -4.89
CA ILE A 143 -1.04 12.18 -3.79
C ILE A 143 -1.74 11.80 -2.48
N LEU A 144 -1.17 10.83 -1.77
CA LEU A 144 -1.59 10.49 -0.41
C LEU A 144 -0.67 11.19 0.58
N THR A 145 -1.24 11.61 1.71
CA THR A 145 -0.52 12.30 2.78
C THR A 145 -0.64 11.51 4.10
N PRO A 146 0.08 10.38 4.25
CA PRO A 146 -0.01 9.54 5.44
C PRO A 146 0.05 10.25 6.80
N PRO A 147 0.90 11.28 7.01
CA PRO A 147 0.94 12.00 8.29
C PRO A 147 -0.42 12.62 8.69
N GLN A 148 -1.18 13.15 7.72
CA GLN A 148 -2.50 13.75 8.01
C GLN A 148 -3.51 12.71 8.50
N GLU A 149 -3.49 11.52 7.91
CA GLU A 149 -4.36 10.43 8.35
C GLU A 149 -3.92 9.86 9.71
N VAL A 150 -2.61 9.81 9.98
CA VAL A 150 -2.10 9.46 11.31
C VAL A 150 -2.63 10.41 12.39
N ASP A 151 -2.63 11.72 12.11
CA ASP A 151 -3.17 12.72 13.04
C ASP A 151 -4.69 12.60 13.22
N LYS A 152 -5.44 12.43 12.12
CA LYS A 152 -6.89 12.19 12.14
C LYS A 152 -7.28 10.98 12.99
N TYR A 153 -6.51 9.89 12.90
CA TYR A 153 -6.77 8.66 13.65
C TYR A 153 -6.05 8.59 14.99
N LYS A 154 -5.30 9.61 15.41
CA LYS A 154 -4.38 9.58 16.56
C LYS A 154 -4.98 8.94 17.81
N TYR A 155 -6.17 9.38 18.21
CA TYR A 155 -6.88 8.94 19.42
C TYR A 155 -7.88 7.80 19.19
N GLN A 156 -8.00 7.32 17.96
CA GLN A 156 -8.90 6.24 17.60
C GLN A 156 -8.21 4.88 17.76
N VAL A 157 -9.01 3.90 18.21
CA VAL A 157 -8.63 2.50 18.30
C VAL A 157 -9.41 1.74 17.23
N PRO A 158 -8.78 0.84 16.46
CA PRO A 158 -9.52 0.05 15.47
C PRO A 158 -10.61 -0.81 16.13
N GLU A 159 -11.71 -1.02 15.44
CA GLU A 159 -12.80 -1.87 15.91
C GLU A 159 -12.37 -3.35 16.00
N GLY A 160 -13.02 -4.10 16.90
CA GLY A 160 -12.79 -5.54 17.06
C GLY A 160 -11.55 -5.91 17.87
N LYS A 161 -11.17 -7.19 17.82
CA LYS A 161 -10.00 -7.74 18.52
C LYS A 161 -8.72 -7.50 17.70
N GLY A 162 -7.63 -7.12 18.36
CA GLY A 162 -6.32 -7.04 17.73
C GLY A 162 -5.16 -6.87 18.68
N ASN A 163 -3.95 -6.81 18.12
CA ASN A 163 -2.71 -6.76 18.88
C ASN A 163 -2.19 -5.33 19.03
N ARG A 164 -2.39 -4.74 20.22
CA ARG A 164 -1.92 -3.39 20.55
C ARG A 164 -0.41 -3.19 20.37
N SER A 165 0.42 -4.23 20.57
CA SER A 165 1.87 -4.10 20.46
C SER A 165 2.35 -3.91 19.02
N ARG A 166 1.57 -4.37 18.05
CA ARG A 166 1.82 -4.14 16.61
C ARG A 166 1.26 -2.82 16.11
N GLY A 167 0.25 -2.30 16.81
CA GLY A 167 -0.38 -1.02 16.48
C GLY A 167 -1.53 -1.15 15.50
N LYS A 168 -1.76 -0.08 14.74
CA LYS A 168 -2.89 0.07 13.83
C LYS A 168 -2.44 0.32 12.39
N GLU A 169 -3.27 -0.07 11.43
CA GLU A 169 -3.06 0.07 9.99
C GLU A 169 -4.08 1.06 9.45
N ILE A 170 -3.61 2.10 8.77
CA ILE A 170 -4.42 3.03 8.01
C ILE A 170 -4.40 2.54 6.56
N HIS A 171 -5.56 2.09 6.09
CA HIS A 171 -5.72 1.53 4.76
C HIS A 171 -6.46 2.51 3.86
N TYR A 172 -5.80 2.93 2.78
CA TYR A 172 -6.38 3.74 1.72
C TYR A 172 -7.08 2.85 0.70
N LEU A 173 -8.35 3.12 0.46
CA LEU A 173 -9.17 2.56 -0.61
C LEU A 173 -9.34 3.64 -1.68
N ILE A 174 -8.71 3.43 -2.83
CA ILE A 174 -8.74 4.37 -3.95
C ILE A 174 -9.61 3.75 -5.03
N SER A 175 -10.57 4.49 -5.56
CA SER A 175 -11.43 4.05 -6.66
C SER A 175 -11.24 4.99 -7.84
N LEU A 176 -10.84 4.43 -8.99
CA LEU A 176 -10.67 5.18 -10.23
C LEU A 176 -12.00 5.21 -10.98
N ASN A 177 -12.44 6.41 -11.35
CA ASN A 177 -13.67 6.59 -12.11
C ASN A 177 -13.40 6.60 -13.62
N PRO A 178 -14.36 6.27 -14.49
CA PRO A 178 -14.16 6.24 -15.95
C PRO A 178 -13.75 7.57 -16.59
N ASP A 179 -14.15 8.70 -16.00
CA ASP A 179 -13.68 10.04 -16.39
C ASP A 179 -12.23 10.32 -15.93
N GLY A 180 -11.65 9.36 -15.21
CA GLY A 180 -10.37 9.38 -14.52
C GLY A 180 -10.27 10.45 -13.45
N SER A 181 -11.40 10.83 -12.84
CA SER A 181 -11.40 11.28 -11.45
C SER A 181 -11.15 10.10 -10.51
N TYR A 182 -10.99 10.36 -9.22
CA TYR A 182 -10.79 9.31 -8.23
C TYR A 182 -11.41 9.68 -6.88
N ASP A 183 -11.80 8.66 -6.14
CA ASP A 183 -12.29 8.76 -4.77
C ASP A 183 -11.31 8.08 -3.81
N ILE A 184 -11.06 8.68 -2.66
CA ILE A 184 -10.20 8.12 -1.61
C ILE A 184 -11.00 7.98 -0.33
N LYS A 185 -10.99 6.78 0.23
CA LYS A 185 -11.51 6.50 1.57
C LYS A 185 -10.42 5.89 2.41
N THR A 186 -10.43 6.18 3.69
CA THR A 186 -9.48 5.61 4.66
C THR A 186 -10.22 4.78 5.69
N LYS A 187 -9.62 3.64 6.04
CA LYS A 187 -10.13 2.76 7.10
C LYS A 187 -9.02 2.47 8.10
N LEU A 188 -9.43 2.28 9.36
CA LEU A 188 -8.51 1.99 10.45
C LEU A 188 -8.68 0.54 10.89
N TYR A 189 -7.60 -0.23 10.84
CA TYR A 189 -7.57 -1.65 11.17
C TYR A 189 -6.52 -1.96 12.23
N TRP A 190 -6.66 -3.12 12.88
CA TRP A 190 -5.57 -3.70 13.63
C TRP A 190 -4.52 -4.26 12.67
N VAL A 191 -3.24 -4.08 12.98
CA VAL A 191 -2.18 -4.72 12.20
C VAL A 191 -2.25 -6.24 12.38
N SER A 192 -2.63 -6.95 11.32
CA SER A 192 -2.71 -8.41 11.29
C SER A 192 -1.51 -9.05 10.58
N LYS A 193 -1.08 -10.22 11.05
CA LYS A 193 -0.07 -11.07 10.36
C LYS A 193 -0.65 -11.66 9.07
N TYR A 194 -1.97 -11.89 9.04
CA TYR A 194 -2.66 -12.60 7.97
C TYR A 194 -3.04 -11.71 6.79
N HIS A 195 -2.79 -10.39 6.86
CA HIS A 195 -2.90 -9.52 5.68
C HIS A 195 -1.80 -9.78 4.63
N LYS A 196 -0.88 -10.73 4.89
CA LYS A 196 0.02 -11.30 3.88
C LYS A 196 -0.72 -11.98 2.71
N PHE A 197 -1.99 -12.34 2.88
CA PHE A 197 -2.78 -13.04 1.86
C PHE A 197 -3.86 -12.17 1.21
N TRP A 198 -3.71 -10.84 1.22
CA TRP A 198 -4.50 -9.98 0.34
C TRP A 198 -3.97 -10.12 -1.08
N ASN A 199 -4.09 -11.30 -1.67
CA ASN A 199 -3.95 -11.57 -3.09
C ASN A 199 -5.38 -11.72 -3.64
#